data_AF-A0A8C3VDF1-F1
#
_entry.id   AF-A0A8C3VDF1-F1
#
_cell.length_a   1.000
_cell.length_b   1.000
_cell.length_c   1.000
_cell.angle_alpha   90.00
_cell.angle_beta   90.00
_cell.angle_gamma   90.00
#
_symmetry.space_group_name_H-M   'P 1'
#
loop_
_entity.id
_entity.type
_entity.pdbx_description
1 polymer ?
#
loop_
_entity_poly.entity_id
_entity_poly.type
_entity_poly.pdbx_seq_one_letter_code
_entity_poly.pdbx_strand_id
1 'polypeptide(L)'
;MAVQEPRPNHTIYINNLNEKIKKDELKKSLYAIFSQFGQILDILVSRSLRMRGQAFVIFKEMSSASNALRSMQGFPFYDKPMKNPKIPWDHSQIKLGITSKFLLLKQAYGETVIWGKIPQFWGGKSPEILGKILKFWGKS
;
A
#
# COMPACT_ATOMS: atom_id res chain seq x y z
N MET A 1 -6.05 -7.62 23.01
CA MET A 1 -5.93 -6.83 21.77
C MET A 1 -5.67 -7.80 20.64
N ALA A 2 -6.64 -8.04 19.75
CA ALA A 2 -6.47 -8.99 18.65
C ALA A 2 -5.54 -8.37 17.60
N VAL A 3 -4.30 -8.86 17.54
CA VAL A 3 -3.39 -8.53 16.44
C VAL A 3 -3.96 -9.24 15.22
N GLN A 4 -4.71 -8.53 14.36
CA GLN A 4 -5.15 -9.10 13.08
C GLN A 4 -3.90 -9.51 12.30
N GLU A 5 -3.74 -10.81 12.11
CA GLU A 5 -2.70 -11.33 11.23
C GLU A 5 -3.06 -10.99 9.78
N PRO A 6 -2.08 -10.52 8.99
CA PRO A 6 -2.32 -10.28 7.59
C PRO A 6 -2.76 -11.61 6.94
N ARG A 7 -3.79 -11.54 6.10
CA ARG A 7 -4.22 -12.70 5.29
C ARG A 7 -2.99 -13.30 4.60
N PRO A 8 -2.74 -14.61 4.75
CA PRO A 8 -1.55 -15.23 4.19
C PRO A 8 -1.57 -15.04 2.67
N ASN A 9 -0.44 -14.59 2.14
CA ASN A 9 -0.26 -14.30 0.72
C ASN A 9 1.17 -14.65 0.34
N HIS A 10 1.38 -15.10 -0.91
CA HIS A 10 2.69 -15.40 -1.45
C HIS A 10 3.55 -14.13 -1.63
N THR A 11 2.90 -12.96 -1.73
CA THR A 11 3.59 -11.68 -1.93
C THR A 11 3.59 -10.85 -0.66
N ILE A 12 4.77 -10.38 -0.26
CA ILE A 12 4.93 -9.41 0.83
C ILE A 12 5.13 -8.01 0.25
N TYR A 13 4.53 -7.02 0.89
CA TYR A 13 4.74 -5.62 0.58
C TYR A 13 5.58 -4.95 1.66
N ILE A 14 6.63 -4.27 1.22
CA ILE A 14 7.60 -3.58 2.07
C ILE A 14 7.55 -2.10 1.74
N ASN A 15 7.42 -1.28 2.76
CA ASN A 15 7.45 0.18 2.64
C ASN A 15 8.56 0.76 3.54
N ASN A 16 8.78 2.06 3.40
CA ASN A 16 9.77 2.84 4.11
C ASN A 16 11.23 2.49 3.76
N LEU A 17 11.46 1.93 2.57
CA LEU A 17 12.81 1.68 2.08
C LEU A 17 13.56 3.00 1.79
N ASN A 18 14.88 2.94 1.77
CA ASN A 18 15.71 4.09 1.46
C ASN A 18 15.65 4.41 -0.04
N GLU A 19 15.17 5.60 -0.40
CA GLU A 19 15.00 6.05 -1.78
C GLU A 19 16.32 6.40 -2.49
N LYS A 20 17.40 6.60 -1.72
CA LYS A 20 18.71 6.98 -2.27
C LYS A 20 19.42 5.80 -2.96
N ILE A 21 19.03 4.56 -2.64
CA ILE A 21 19.67 3.34 -3.14
C ILE A 21 19.24 3.06 -4.58
N LYS A 22 20.18 2.60 -5.42
CA LYS A 22 19.89 2.21 -6.81
C LYS A 22 18.98 0.98 -6.85
N LYS A 23 18.14 0.87 -7.88
CA LYS A 23 17.15 -0.22 -8.04
C LYS A 23 17.80 -1.61 -7.96
N ASP A 24 18.90 -1.82 -8.67
CA ASP A 24 19.58 -3.12 -8.75
C ASP A 24 20.23 -3.52 -7.43
N GLU A 25 20.82 -2.55 -6.74
CA GLU A 25 21.41 -2.75 -5.41
C GLU A 25 20.32 -3.07 -4.38
N LEU A 26 19.22 -2.31 -4.39
CA LEU A 26 18.07 -2.56 -3.51
C LEU A 26 17.50 -3.96 -3.72
N LYS A 27 17.35 -4.42 -4.98
CA LYS A 27 16.90 -5.78 -5.29
C LYS A 27 17.87 -6.83 -4.75
N LYS A 28 19.18 -6.66 -4.94
CA LYS A 28 20.20 -7.61 -4.44
C LYS A 28 20.17 -7.72 -2.92
N SER A 29 20.09 -6.60 -2.22
CA SER A 29 20.04 -6.58 -0.76
C SER A 29 18.75 -7.18 -0.21
N LEU A 30 17.60 -6.88 -0.85
CA LEU A 30 16.33 -7.53 -0.50
C LEU A 30 16.41 -9.04 -0.74
N TYR A 31 16.97 -9.48 -1.87
CA TYR A 31 17.13 -10.90 -2.16
C TYR A 31 17.99 -11.60 -1.11
N ALA A 32 19.14 -11.01 -0.74
CA ALA A 32 20.06 -11.57 0.24
C ALA A 32 19.42 -11.75 1.63
N ILE A 33 18.56 -10.82 2.03
CA ILE A 33 17.85 -10.91 3.30
C ILE A 33 16.69 -11.89 3.19
N PHE A 34 15.85 -11.80 2.16
CA PHE A 34 14.63 -12.58 2.10
C PHE A 34 14.84 -14.04 1.69
N SER A 35 15.96 -14.37 1.06
CA SER A 35 16.31 -15.75 0.68
C SER A 35 16.39 -16.70 1.88
N GLN A 36 16.67 -16.18 3.07
CA GLN A 36 16.73 -16.98 4.30
C GLN A 36 15.35 -17.56 4.71
N PHE A 37 14.25 -16.92 4.30
CA PHE A 37 12.90 -17.37 4.65
C PHE A 37 12.33 -18.37 3.65
N GLY A 38 12.86 -18.41 2.43
CA GLY A 38 12.45 -19.34 1.39
C GLY A 38 12.79 -18.89 -0.02
N GLN A 39 12.39 -19.70 -1.00
CA GLN A 39 12.63 -19.44 -2.41
C GLN A 39 11.81 -18.22 -2.89
N ILE A 40 12.52 -17.21 -3.40
CA ILE A 40 11.94 -16.01 -4.01
C ILE A 40 11.76 -16.25 -5.50
N LEU A 41 10.55 -15.97 -6.02
CA LEU A 41 10.25 -16.03 -7.44
C LEU A 41 10.64 -14.73 -8.15
N ASP A 42 10.25 -13.58 -7.59
CA ASP A 42 10.59 -12.28 -8.15
C ASP A 42 10.54 -11.17 -7.08
N ILE A 43 11.25 -10.08 -7.35
CA ILE A 43 11.28 -8.87 -6.54
C ILE A 43 10.94 -7.68 -7.43
N LEU A 44 9.78 -7.07 -7.20
CA LEU A 44 9.32 -5.89 -7.91
C LEU A 44 9.70 -4.62 -7.14
N VAL A 45 10.55 -3.81 -7.76
CA VAL A 45 11.00 -2.51 -7.26
C VAL A 45 10.88 -1.51 -8.39
N SER A 46 10.32 -0.34 -8.10
CA SER A 46 10.28 0.78 -9.05
C SER A 46 10.65 2.09 -8.37
N ARG A 47 11.31 2.98 -9.11
CA ARG A 47 11.69 4.32 -8.66
C ARG A 47 10.72 5.41 -9.12
N SER A 48 9.59 5.05 -9.75
CA SER A 48 8.54 6.00 -10.08
C SER A 48 8.06 6.74 -8.83
N LEU A 49 7.62 7.99 -8.98
CA LEU A 49 7.22 8.86 -7.85
C LEU A 49 6.22 8.20 -6.88
N ARG A 50 5.34 7.34 -7.40
CA ARG A 50 4.33 6.60 -6.64
C ARG A 50 4.85 5.32 -5.94
N MET A 51 5.96 4.76 -6.41
CA MET A 51 6.51 3.47 -5.98
C MET A 51 7.87 3.58 -5.30
N ARG A 52 8.47 4.78 -5.26
CA ARG A 52 9.71 5.03 -4.54
C ARG A 52 9.57 4.63 -3.07
N GLY A 53 10.61 4.00 -2.52
CA GLY A 53 10.61 3.52 -1.14
C GLY A 53 9.74 2.28 -0.88
N GLN A 54 9.22 1.64 -1.94
CA GLN A 54 8.35 0.48 -1.86
C GLN A 54 8.91 -0.70 -2.66
N ALA A 55 8.67 -1.91 -2.17
CA ALA A 55 9.03 -3.14 -2.85
C ALA A 55 7.97 -4.23 -2.62
N PHE A 56 7.83 -5.11 -3.60
CA PHE A 56 7.08 -6.35 -3.47
C PHE A 56 8.04 -7.53 -3.65
N VAL A 57 8.00 -8.48 -2.72
CA VAL A 57 8.78 -9.71 -2.79
C VAL A 57 7.80 -10.87 -2.92
N ILE A 58 7.94 -11.65 -3.97
CA ILE A 58 7.06 -12.77 -4.29
C ILE A 58 7.79 -14.06 -3.92
N PHE A 59 7.25 -14.79 -2.95
CA PHE A 59 7.75 -16.09 -2.55
C PHE A 59 7.04 -17.21 -3.30
N LYS A 60 7.71 -18.35 -3.41
CA LYS A 60 7.07 -19.59 -3.86
C LYS A 60 6.06 -20.08 -2.83
N GLU A 61 6.47 -20.13 -1.57
CA GLU A 61 5.66 -20.65 -0.45
C GLU A 61 4.99 -19.53 0.37
N MET A 62 3.74 -19.74 0.76
CA MET A 62 2.96 -18.79 1.55
C MET A 62 3.43 -18.72 3.02
N SER A 63 3.93 -19.86 3.53
CA SER A 63 4.53 -19.95 4.88
C SER A 63 5.80 -19.10 4.99
N SER A 64 6.65 -19.10 3.96
CA SER A 64 7.86 -18.27 3.89
C SER A 64 7.52 -16.78 3.95
N ALA A 65 6.52 -16.34 3.20
CA ALA A 65 6.05 -14.96 3.22
C ALA A 65 5.54 -14.53 4.61
N SER A 66 4.78 -15.41 5.28
CA SER A 66 4.23 -15.16 6.63
C SER A 66 5.34 -15.06 7.69
N ASN A 67 6.35 -15.94 7.60
CA ASN A 67 7.52 -15.92 8.49
C ASN A 67 8.39 -14.67 8.27
N ALA A 68 8.61 -14.30 7.00
CA ALA A 68 9.32 -13.09 6.63
C ALA A 68 8.62 -11.84 7.17
N LEU A 69 7.28 -11.76 7.06
CA LEU A 69 6.49 -10.64 7.59
C LEU A 69 6.65 -10.47 9.09
N ARG A 70 6.65 -11.57 9.85
CA ARG A 70 6.80 -11.54 11.31
C ARG A 70 8.22 -11.15 11.73
N SER A 71 9.22 -11.67 11.04
CA SER A 71 10.64 -11.51 11.42
C SER A 71 11.24 -10.19 10.97
N MET A 72 10.81 -9.67 9.82
CA MET A 72 11.38 -8.46 9.20
C MET A 72 10.66 -7.17 9.58
N GLN A 73 9.60 -7.26 10.40
CA GLN A 73 8.87 -6.08 10.86
C GLN A 73 9.76 -5.23 11.76
N GLY A 74 10.06 -4.00 11.31
CA GLY A 74 10.91 -3.07 12.06
C GLY A 74 12.41 -3.34 11.93
N PHE A 75 12.82 -4.27 11.06
CA PHE A 75 14.23 -4.53 10.84
C PHE A 75 14.94 -3.29 10.25
N PRO A 76 16.06 -2.83 10.84
CA PRO A 76 16.80 -1.69 10.33
C PRO A 76 17.48 -2.05 9.00
N PHE A 77 17.16 -1.32 7.94
CA PHE A 77 17.67 -1.53 6.60
C PHE A 77 18.09 -0.21 5.97
N TYR A 78 19.39 -0.03 5.72
CA TYR A 78 19.98 1.22 5.22
C TYR A 78 19.51 2.45 6.02
N ASP A 79 19.69 2.40 7.34
CA ASP A 79 19.36 3.45 8.32
C ASP A 79 17.86 3.79 8.42
N LYS A 80 16.98 2.98 7.82
CA LYS A 80 15.54 3.10 7.94
C LYS A 80 14.92 1.79 8.42
N PRO A 81 14.01 1.81 9.42
CA PRO A 81 13.29 0.60 9.79
C PRO A 81 12.34 0.21 8.66
N MET A 82 12.47 -1.02 8.16
CA MET A 82 11.51 -1.57 7.21
C MET A 82 10.15 -1.67 7.87
N LYS A 83 9.14 -1.14 7.17
CA LYS A 83 7.77 -1.17 7.65
C LYS A 83 6.96 -1.97 6.68
N ASN A 84 6.58 -3.18 7.08
CA ASN A 84 5.50 -3.87 6.42
C ASN A 84 4.23 -3.26 7.04
N PRO A 85 3.40 -2.57 6.24
CA PRO A 85 2.23 -1.93 6.78
C PRO A 85 1.29 -3.01 7.32
N LYS A 86 1.11 -3.02 8.65
CA LYS A 86 0.02 -3.73 9.33
C LYS A 86 -1.32 -3.00 9.17
N ILE A 87 -1.46 -2.15 8.15
CA ILE A 87 -2.78 -1.71 7.74
C ILE A 87 -3.43 -2.92 7.09
N PRO A 88 -4.64 -3.33 7.52
CA PRO A 88 -5.39 -4.27 6.72
C PRO A 88 -5.47 -3.64 5.33
N TRP A 89 -4.90 -4.32 4.33
CA TRP A 89 -5.26 -4.12 2.93
C TRP A 89 -6.69 -4.65 2.77
N ASP A 90 -7.59 -3.98 3.46
CA ASP A 90 -9.00 -4.03 3.22
C ASP A 90 -9.22 -3.02 2.08
N HIS A 91 -9.57 -3.53 0.91
CA HIS A 91 -10.00 -2.72 -0.22
C HIS A 91 -11.10 -1.72 0.18
N SER A 92 -11.74 -1.87 1.35
CA SER A 92 -12.72 -0.95 1.94
C SER A 92 -12.13 0.25 2.70
N GLN A 93 -10.84 0.28 3.07
CA GLN A 93 -10.26 1.46 3.75
C GLN A 93 -9.94 2.62 2.80
N ILE A 94 -9.69 2.35 1.51
CA ILE A 94 -9.69 3.39 0.47
C ILE A 94 -11.11 3.99 0.36
N LYS A 95 -12.16 3.18 0.52
CA LYS A 95 -13.55 3.68 0.58
C LYS A 95 -13.81 4.52 1.84
N LEU A 96 -13.32 4.11 3.02
CA LEU A 96 -13.49 4.83 4.30
C LEU A 96 -12.75 6.16 4.38
N GLY A 97 -11.55 6.27 3.80
CA GLY A 97 -10.83 7.55 3.73
C GLY A 97 -11.54 8.56 2.83
N ILE A 98 -12.18 8.07 1.76
CA ILE A 98 -13.00 8.86 0.84
C ILE A 98 -14.31 9.29 1.50
N THR A 99 -15.02 8.36 2.15
CA THR A 99 -16.30 8.67 2.83
C THR A 99 -16.11 9.51 4.07
N SER A 100 -15.03 9.34 4.84
CA SER A 100 -14.78 10.17 6.04
C SER A 100 -14.45 11.61 5.65
N LYS A 101 -13.62 11.81 4.62
CA LYS A 101 -13.32 13.16 4.12
C LYS A 101 -14.57 13.81 3.50
N PHE A 102 -15.40 13.04 2.79
CA PHE A 102 -16.65 13.52 2.22
C PHE A 102 -17.74 13.80 3.27
N LEU A 103 -17.84 12.99 4.33
CA LEU A 103 -18.79 13.17 5.43
C LEU A 103 -18.45 14.43 6.24
N LEU A 104 -17.16 14.65 6.53
CA LEU A 104 -16.68 15.88 7.14
C LEU A 104 -16.95 17.10 6.25
N LEU A 105 -16.73 16.99 4.94
CA LEU A 105 -17.03 18.07 3.99
C LEU A 105 -18.53 18.32 3.82
N LYS A 106 -19.37 17.28 3.87
CA LYS A 106 -20.84 17.39 3.86
C LYS A 106 -21.34 18.10 5.12
N GLN A 107 -20.73 17.81 6.27
CA GLN A 107 -21.05 18.46 7.54
C GLN A 107 -20.55 19.91 7.62
N ALA A 108 -19.45 20.23 6.93
CA ALA A 108 -18.89 21.58 6.90
C ALA A 108 -19.46 22.50 5.80
N TYR A 109 -19.91 21.95 4.66
CA TYR A 109 -20.25 22.75 3.47
C TYR A 109 -21.64 22.45 2.85
N GLY A 110 -22.37 21.44 3.33
CA GLY A 110 -23.67 21.04 2.78
C GLY A 110 -23.59 20.32 1.43
N GLU A 111 -24.62 19.52 1.09
CA GLU A 111 -24.60 18.61 -0.05
C GLU A 111 -24.57 19.27 -1.43
N THR A 112 -25.01 20.52 -1.56
CA THR A 112 -25.08 21.22 -2.85
C THR A 112 -23.74 21.82 -3.28
N VAL A 113 -22.84 22.11 -2.33
CA VAL A 113 -21.55 22.78 -2.60
C VAL A 113 -20.44 21.80 -2.98
N ILE A 114 -20.50 20.58 -2.46
CA ILE A 114 -19.52 19.51 -2.70
C ILE A 114 -19.43 19.09 -4.18
N TRP A 115 -20.54 19.10 -4.92
CA TRP A 115 -20.58 18.67 -6.34
C TRP A 115 -19.88 19.63 -7.29
N GLY A 116 -19.84 20.93 -6.97
CA GLY A 116 -19.14 21.94 -7.78
C GLY A 116 -17.63 22.02 -7.54
N LYS A 117 -17.11 21.44 -6.44
CA LYS A 117 -15.69 21.53 -6.04
C LYS A 117 -14.91 20.21 -6.13
N ILE A 118 -15.54 19.11 -6.59
CA ILE A 118 -14.92 17.78 -6.74
C ILE A 118 -13.56 17.81 -7.47
N PRO A 119 -13.35 18.59 -8.55
CA PRO A 119 -12.07 18.58 -9.26
C PRO A 119 -10.88 19.11 -8.45
N GLN A 120 -11.12 20.02 -7.51
CA GLN A 120 -10.05 20.69 -6.74
C GLN A 120 -9.60 19.89 -5.51
N PHE A 121 -10.49 19.08 -4.93
CA PHE A 121 -10.18 18.31 -3.71
C PHE A 121 -9.53 16.94 -3.97
N TRP A 122 -9.54 16.49 -5.23
CA TRP A 122 -9.20 15.12 -5.61
C TRP A 122 -7.96 14.97 -6.50
N GLY A 123 -7.18 16.05 -6.66
CA GLY A 123 -5.81 15.99 -7.17
C GLY A 123 -5.63 15.17 -8.46
N GLY A 124 -6.54 15.31 -9.42
CA GLY A 124 -6.41 14.70 -10.75
C GLY A 124 -6.59 13.18 -10.82
N LYS A 125 -7.42 12.57 -9.97
CA LYS A 125 -7.78 11.14 -10.13
C LYS A 125 -8.48 10.89 -11.48
N SER A 126 -8.10 9.80 -12.16
CA SER A 126 -8.66 9.41 -13.47
C SER A 126 -10.21 9.36 -13.47
N PRO A 127 -10.88 9.84 -14.53
CA PRO A 127 -12.34 9.82 -14.68
C PRO A 127 -12.98 8.45 -14.43
N GLU A 128 -12.25 7.36 -14.71
CA GLU A 128 -12.71 5.98 -14.50
C GLU A 128 -12.92 5.64 -13.03
N ILE A 129 -12.10 6.21 -12.14
CA ILE A 129 -12.20 6.01 -10.70
C ILE A 129 -13.40 6.77 -10.15
N LEU A 130 -13.64 7.97 -10.67
CA LEU A 130 -14.82 8.78 -10.33
C LEU A 130 -16.11 8.08 -10.78
N GLY A 131 -16.15 7.52 -11.98
CA GLY A 131 -17.30 6.78 -12.50
C GLY A 131 -17.64 5.53 -11.67
N LYS A 132 -16.63 4.79 -11.19
CA LYS A 132 -16.83 3.63 -10.31
C LYS A 132 -17.35 4.02 -8.92
N ILE A 133 -16.94 5.18 -8.41
CA ILE A 133 -17.42 5.72 -7.13
C ILE A 133 -18.87 6.18 -7.28
N LEU A 134 -19.24 6.87 -8.37
CA LEU A 134 -20.61 7.33 -8.61
C LEU A 134 -21.61 6.18 -8.77
N LYS A 135 -21.25 5.15 -9.56
CA LYS A 135 -22.06 3.93 -9.69
C LYS A 135 -22.28 3.19 -8.36
N PHE A 136 -21.27 3.17 -7.49
CA PHE A 136 -21.38 2.53 -6.17
C PHE A 136 -22.36 3.26 -5.23
N TRP A 137 -22.62 4.56 -5.48
CA TRP A 137 -23.55 5.39 -4.70
C TRP A 137 -24.93 5.54 -5.34
N GLY A 138 -25.26 4.71 -6.34
CA GLY A 138 -26.63 4.61 -6.89
C GLY A 138 -27.09 5.81 -7.73
N LYS A 139 -26.23 6.79 -8.01
CA LYS A 139 -26.48 7.78 -9.06
C LYS A 139 -25.95 7.22 -10.38
N SER A 140 -26.84 6.58 -11.13
CA SER A 140 -26.67 6.43 -12.58
C SER A 140 -26.93 7.75 -13.28
#